data_AF-J8LLK3-F1
#
_entry.id   AF-J8LLK3-F1
#
_cell.length_a   1.000
_cell.length_b   1.000
_cell.length_c   1.000
_cell.angle_alpha   90.00
_cell.angle_beta   90.00
_cell.angle_gamma   90.00
#
_symmetry.space_group_name_H-M   'P 1'
#
loop_
_entity.id
_entity.type
_entity.pdbx_description
1 polymer ?
#
loop_
_entity_poly.entity_id
_entity_poly.type
_entity_poly.pdbx_seq_one_letter_code
_entity_poly.pdbx_strand_id
1 'polypeptide(L)'
;MFEIKLNKQTTEFLRKFKNSARSNKTTNDDIDVFLERQTVPVHSLLFYVKECRKNDTLPCSIKELLSPFEFEFKAKAVRGSHYSDDFKKKLQYLKYQQEELEYQTMVKRNKPASSLREEDELTPSQINKQIKEQVTTVFNILVSVVSVVVAIWYWTGTSTNFPVHVRLLLCLFFGILVLVADVVVYNSYLKKIEEAKVKEKTKVEKKKVLKKITL
;
A
#
# COMPACT_ATOMS: atom_id res chain seq x y z
N MET A 1 20.99 4.06 7.13
CA MET A 1 21.67 4.55 8.35
C MET A 1 23.09 4.91 7.94
N PHE A 2 23.53 6.13 8.22
CA PHE A 2 24.81 6.67 7.75
C PHE A 2 25.96 6.32 8.70
N GLU A 3 27.08 5.88 8.14
CA GLU A 3 28.34 5.66 8.86
C GLU A 3 29.41 6.61 8.29
N ILE A 4 30.27 7.11 9.16
CA ILE A 4 31.35 8.04 8.85
C ILE A 4 32.66 7.29 9.01
N LYS A 5 33.55 7.38 8.03
CA LYS A 5 34.91 6.86 8.14
C LYS A 5 35.71 7.67 9.16
N LEU A 6 36.49 7.00 10.01
CA LEU A 6 37.29 7.71 11.00
C LEU A 6 38.47 8.43 10.35
N ASN A 7 38.57 9.73 10.62
CA ASN A 7 39.79 10.53 10.46
C ASN A 7 40.68 10.41 11.72
N LYS A 8 41.97 10.74 11.60
CA LYS A 8 42.93 10.86 12.71
C LYS A 8 42.35 11.65 13.88
N GLN A 9 41.69 12.78 13.62
CA GLN A 9 41.08 13.59 14.67
C GLN A 9 39.91 12.89 15.37
N THR A 10 39.07 12.16 14.63
CA THR A 10 37.98 11.38 15.22
C THR A 10 38.48 10.19 16.05
N THR A 11 39.57 9.52 15.62
CA THR A 11 40.19 8.45 16.42
C THR A 11 40.76 8.96 17.73
N GLU A 12 41.39 10.14 17.69
CA GLU A 12 41.99 10.77 18.87
C GLU A 12 40.90 11.26 19.84
N PHE A 13 39.81 11.83 19.30
CA PHE A 13 38.64 12.21 20.08
C PHE A 13 38.01 11.01 20.79
N LEU A 14 37.78 9.90 20.08
CA LEU A 14 37.20 8.69 20.68
C LEU A 14 38.12 8.05 21.72
N ARG A 15 39.44 8.04 21.50
CA ARG A 15 40.43 7.56 22.48
C ARG A 15 40.47 8.46 23.73
N LYS A 16 40.40 9.78 23.55
CA LYS A 16 40.34 10.73 24.67
C LYS A 16 39.04 10.59 25.45
N PHE A 17 37.92 10.33 24.76
CA PHE A 17 36.63 10.04 25.39
C PHE A 17 36.66 8.72 26.17
N LYS A 18 37.26 7.65 25.61
CA LYS A 18 37.48 6.36 26.29
C LYS A 18 38.29 6.51 27.58
N ASN A 19 39.33 7.33 27.54
CA ASN A 19 40.21 7.59 28.68
C ASN A 19 39.60 8.58 29.71
N SER A 20 38.44 9.18 29.41
CA SER A 20 37.72 10.03 30.35
C SER A 20 37.01 9.16 31.38
N ALA A 21 36.97 9.59 32.65
CA ALA A 21 36.41 8.87 33.80
C ALA A 21 34.88 8.65 33.76
N ARG A 22 34.23 8.80 32.61
CA ARG A 22 32.76 8.83 32.45
C ARG A 22 32.23 7.84 31.40
N SER A 23 33.10 7.02 30.82
CA SER A 23 32.68 5.98 29.89
C SER A 23 32.12 4.77 30.64
N ASN A 24 30.88 4.40 30.35
CA ASN A 24 30.29 3.16 30.85
C ASN A 24 30.93 1.97 30.12
N LYS A 25 30.91 0.77 30.73
CA LYS A 25 31.45 -0.45 30.12
C LYS A 25 30.93 -0.68 28.69
N THR A 26 29.63 -0.49 28.48
CA THR A 26 28.97 -0.60 27.17
C THR A 26 29.51 0.41 26.16
N THR A 27 29.77 1.65 26.59
CA THR A 27 30.28 2.71 25.73
C THR A 27 31.72 2.48 25.31
N ASN A 28 32.53 1.89 26.18
CA ASN A 28 33.91 1.47 25.85
C ASN A 28 33.92 0.34 24.83
N ASP A 29 33.05 -0.66 25.01
CA ASP A 29 32.92 -1.78 24.08
C ASP A 29 32.48 -1.27 22.69
N ASP A 30 31.52 -0.34 22.63
CA ASP A 30 31.08 0.30 21.37
C ASP A 30 32.23 1.06 20.68
N ILE A 31 33.02 1.84 21.45
CA ILE A 31 34.17 2.59 20.92
C ILE A 31 35.24 1.64 20.37
N ASP A 32 35.47 0.50 21.00
CA ASP A 32 36.43 -0.50 20.53
C ASP A 32 35.98 -1.13 19.21
N VAL A 33 34.69 -1.44 19.07
CA VAL A 33 34.10 -1.89 17.80
C VAL A 33 34.23 -0.83 16.70
N PHE A 34 34.08 0.46 17.03
CA PHE A 34 34.24 1.56 16.07
C PHE A 34 35.69 1.78 15.63
N LEU A 35 36.64 1.61 16.55
CA LEU A 35 38.07 1.70 16.25
C LEU A 35 38.54 0.54 15.36
N GLU A 36 38.00 -0.67 15.55
CA GLU A 36 38.30 -1.83 14.72
C GLU A 36 37.69 -1.72 13.31
N ARG A 37 36.43 -1.27 13.21
CA ARG A 37 35.73 -1.11 11.92
C ARG A 37 36.17 0.09 11.11
N GLN A 38 36.93 1.03 11.70
CA GLN A 38 37.25 2.33 11.11
C GLN A 38 36.02 3.13 10.65
N THR A 39 34.82 2.82 11.17
CA THR A 39 33.57 3.53 10.89
C THR A 39 32.79 3.82 12.17
N VAL A 40 32.18 5.00 12.24
CA VAL A 40 31.32 5.44 13.35
C VAL A 40 29.94 5.83 12.84
N PRO A 41 28.85 5.34 13.46
CA PRO A 41 27.51 5.84 13.17
C PRO A 41 27.36 7.31 13.54
N VAL A 42 26.75 8.12 12.67
CA VAL A 42 26.56 9.57 12.91
C VAL A 42 25.86 9.87 14.24
N HIS A 43 24.87 9.04 14.62
CA HIS A 43 24.11 9.22 15.86
C HIS A 43 24.97 9.00 17.12
N SER A 44 25.87 8.02 17.11
CA SER A 44 26.79 7.73 18.20
C SER A 44 27.78 8.88 18.36
N LEU A 45 28.35 9.39 17.26
CA LEU A 45 29.24 10.55 17.29
C LEU A 45 28.56 11.79 17.88
N LEU A 46 27.32 12.08 17.46
CA LEU A 46 26.52 13.19 17.99
C LEU A 46 26.25 13.04 19.48
N PHE A 47 26.00 11.81 19.96
CA PHE A 47 25.83 11.53 21.38
C PHE A 47 27.09 11.89 22.17
N TYR A 48 28.27 11.43 21.73
CA TYR A 48 29.54 11.73 22.40
C TYR A 48 29.87 13.23 22.39
N VAL A 49 29.66 13.92 21.27
CA VAL A 49 29.87 15.38 21.17
C VAL A 49 28.93 16.15 22.09
N LYS A 50 27.65 15.75 22.18
CA LYS A 50 26.67 16.38 23.06
C LYS A 50 27.06 16.22 24.53
N GLU A 51 27.58 15.05 24.90
CA GLU A 51 28.01 14.78 26.27
C GLU A 51 29.27 15.56 26.65
N CYS A 52 30.21 15.74 25.71
CA CYS A 52 31.37 16.63 25.92
C CYS A 52 30.99 18.12 25.98
N ARG A 53 30.01 18.57 25.19
CA ARG A 53 29.54 19.97 25.17
C ARG A 53 28.90 20.40 26.50
N LYS A 54 28.25 19.48 27.22
CA LYS A 54 27.68 19.78 28.55
C LYS A 54 28.74 20.12 29.61
N ASN A 55 29.99 19.70 29.40
CA ASN A 55 31.05 19.78 30.40
C ASN A 55 32.22 20.69 29.94
N ASP A 56 31.99 21.59 28.98
CA ASP A 56 32.94 22.59 28.45
C ASP A 56 34.35 22.07 28.09
N THR A 57 34.46 20.79 27.75
CA THR A 57 35.74 20.11 27.47
C THR A 57 35.76 19.56 26.05
N LEU A 58 35.46 20.42 25.07
CA LEU A 58 35.64 20.07 23.65
C LEU A 58 37.11 20.28 23.27
N PRO A 59 37.87 19.21 22.94
CA PRO A 59 39.28 19.33 22.58
C PRO A 59 39.51 19.98 21.20
N CYS A 60 38.50 19.97 20.32
CA CYS A 60 38.61 20.48 18.95
C CYS A 60 37.29 21.13 18.50
N SER A 61 37.37 22.00 17.50
CA SER A 61 36.17 22.56 16.85
C SER A 61 35.42 21.44 16.11
N ILE A 62 34.09 21.45 16.16
CA ILE A 62 33.24 20.46 15.44
C ILE A 62 33.59 20.43 13.95
N LYS A 63 33.99 21.58 13.38
CA LYS A 63 34.42 21.67 11.98
C LYS A 63 35.70 20.88 11.69
N GLU A 64 36.63 20.86 12.62
CA GLU A 64 37.89 20.10 12.49
C GLU A 64 37.62 18.61 12.64
N LEU A 65 36.80 18.23 13.63
CA LEU A 65 36.42 16.85 13.88
C LEU A 65 35.77 16.19 12.65
N LEU A 66 35.00 16.97 11.88
CA LEU A 66 34.26 16.49 10.72
C LEU A 66 35.03 16.65 9.39
N SER A 67 36.27 17.14 9.38
CA SER A 67 37.04 17.38 8.15
C SER A 67 38.27 16.47 8.07
N PRO A 68 38.48 15.68 6.98
CA PRO A 68 37.59 15.45 5.84
C PRO A 68 36.48 14.43 6.17
N PHE A 69 35.28 14.67 5.64
CA PHE A 69 34.11 13.83 5.86
C PHE A 69 33.94 12.83 4.71
N GLU A 70 34.25 11.55 4.93
CA GLU A 70 33.93 10.47 3.98
C GLU A 70 32.74 9.67 4.51
N PHE A 71 31.63 9.69 3.76
CA PHE A 71 30.45 8.88 4.05
C PHE A 71 30.65 7.46 3.50
N GLU A 72 30.44 6.45 4.34
CA GLU A 72 30.23 5.09 3.87
C GLU A 72 28.73 4.78 3.85
N PHE A 73 28.21 4.52 2.64
CA PHE A 73 26.86 4.02 2.47
C PHE A 73 26.87 2.52 2.72
N LYS A 74 26.09 2.05 3.70
CA LYS A 74 25.82 0.62 3.84
C LYS A 74 25.34 0.07 2.50
N ALA A 75 25.98 -1.00 2.03
CA ALA A 75 25.55 -1.69 0.82
C ALA A 75 24.05 -2.01 0.94
N LYS A 76 23.27 -1.55 -0.02
CA LYS A 76 21.83 -1.78 -0.01
C LYS A 76 21.60 -3.28 -0.11
N ALA A 77 20.94 -3.86 0.88
CA ALA A 77 20.58 -5.28 0.86
C ALA A 77 19.81 -5.57 -0.44
N VAL A 78 20.33 -6.51 -1.24
CA VAL A 78 19.66 -6.95 -2.46
C VAL A 78 18.41 -7.70 -2.03
N ARG A 79 17.23 -7.24 -2.51
CA ARG A 79 15.97 -7.90 -2.19
C ARG A 79 16.03 -9.36 -2.62
N GLY A 80 15.83 -10.27 -1.66
CA GLY A 80 15.85 -11.71 -1.89
C GLY A 80 17.21 -12.40 -1.75
N SER A 81 18.26 -11.71 -1.27
CA SER A 81 19.56 -12.35 -0.98
C SER A 81 19.49 -13.45 0.09
N HIS A 82 18.58 -13.31 1.06
CA HIS A 82 18.40 -14.25 2.17
C HIS A 82 17.45 -15.42 1.86
N TYR A 83 16.97 -15.54 0.63
CA TYR A 83 16.05 -16.61 0.27
C TYR A 83 16.78 -17.95 0.16
N SER A 84 16.20 -18.99 0.77
CA SER A 84 16.63 -20.37 0.55
C SER A 84 16.51 -20.73 -0.93
N ASP A 85 17.38 -21.61 -1.42
CA ASP A 85 17.42 -21.97 -2.84
C ASP A 85 16.14 -22.68 -3.30
N ASP A 86 15.48 -23.44 -2.42
CA ASP A 86 14.17 -24.03 -2.71
C ASP A 86 13.08 -22.97 -2.89
N PHE A 87 13.15 -21.88 -2.12
CA PHE A 87 12.22 -20.76 -2.25
C PHE A 87 12.45 -20.01 -3.56
N LYS A 88 13.71 -19.82 -3.97
CA LYS A 88 14.05 -19.22 -5.27
C LYS A 88 13.49 -20.04 -6.44
N LYS A 89 13.61 -21.37 -6.40
CA LYS A 89 13.02 -22.26 -7.42
C LYS A 89 11.50 -22.12 -7.49
N LYS A 90 10.81 -22.05 -6.35
CA LYS A 90 9.36 -21.80 -6.32
C LYS A 90 8.98 -20.45 -6.90
N LEU A 91 9.73 -19.38 -6.58
CA LEU A 91 9.51 -18.07 -7.18
C LEU A 91 9.71 -18.09 -8.70
N GLN A 92 10.73 -18.79 -9.18
CA GLN A 92 10.99 -18.93 -10.61
C GLN A 92 9.84 -19.68 -11.31
N TYR A 93 9.34 -20.75 -10.69
CA TYR A 93 8.17 -21.48 -11.18
C TYR A 93 6.92 -20.59 -11.28
N LEU A 94 6.60 -19.82 -10.23
CA LEU A 94 5.47 -18.89 -10.23
C LEU A 94 5.61 -17.81 -11.30
N LYS A 95 6.84 -17.35 -11.56
CA LYS A 95 7.12 -16.40 -12.62
C LYS A 95 6.78 -16.98 -14.00
N TYR A 96 7.19 -18.22 -14.28
CA TYR A 96 6.83 -18.89 -15.53
C TYR A 96 5.32 -19.07 -15.68
N GLN A 97 4.62 -19.46 -14.61
CA GLN A 97 3.16 -19.56 -14.64
C GLN A 97 2.49 -18.22 -14.98
N GLN A 98 2.99 -17.12 -14.40
CA GLN A 98 2.46 -15.79 -14.71
C GLN A 98 2.74 -15.40 -16.16
N GLU A 99 3.94 -15.65 -16.66
CA GLU A 99 4.31 -15.38 -18.07
C GLU A 99 3.44 -16.18 -19.05
N GLU A 100 3.14 -17.45 -18.77
CA GLU A 100 2.24 -18.26 -19.57
C GLU A 100 0.81 -17.70 -19.59
N LEU A 101 0.28 -17.27 -18.44
CA LEU A 101 -1.05 -16.64 -18.36
C LEU A 101 -1.12 -15.32 -19.14
N GLU A 102 -0.06 -14.51 -19.06
CA GLU A 102 0.06 -13.28 -19.85
C GLU A 102 0.11 -13.59 -21.35
N TYR A 103 0.89 -14.59 -21.77
CA TYR A 103 0.95 -15.04 -23.16
C TYR A 103 -0.43 -15.51 -23.65
N GLN A 104 -1.12 -16.36 -22.89
CA GLN A 104 -2.47 -16.81 -23.24
C GLN A 104 -3.43 -15.63 -23.39
N THR A 105 -3.32 -14.62 -22.52
CA THR A 105 -4.14 -13.41 -22.59
C THR A 105 -3.87 -12.63 -23.88
N MET A 106 -2.61 -12.49 -24.29
CA MET A 106 -2.23 -11.82 -25.54
C MET A 106 -2.71 -12.60 -26.77
N VAL A 107 -2.57 -13.93 -26.77
CA VAL A 107 -3.05 -14.80 -27.86
C VAL A 107 -4.56 -14.73 -27.98
N LYS A 108 -5.30 -14.84 -26.87
CA LYS A 108 -6.77 -14.71 -26.84
C LYS A 108 -7.22 -13.34 -27.36
N ARG A 109 -6.51 -12.27 -27.02
CA ARG A 109 -6.81 -10.91 -27.49
C ARG A 109 -6.62 -10.72 -29.00
N ASN A 110 -5.71 -11.48 -29.61
CA ASN A 110 -5.44 -11.42 -31.05
C ASN A 110 -6.32 -12.35 -31.90
N LYS A 111 -7.24 -13.11 -31.28
CA LYS A 111 -8.18 -13.96 -32.01
C LYS A 111 -9.26 -13.08 -32.65
N PRO A 112 -9.54 -13.21 -33.97
CA PRO A 112 -10.56 -12.39 -34.64
C PRO A 112 -11.95 -12.65 -34.01
N ALA A 113 -12.75 -11.58 -33.94
CA ALA A 113 -14.05 -11.51 -33.25
C ALA A 113 -15.08 -12.57 -33.66
N SER A 114 -14.85 -13.32 -34.73
CA SER A 114 -15.65 -14.47 -35.15
C SER A 114 -15.54 -15.68 -34.22
N SER A 115 -14.46 -15.81 -33.46
CA SER A 115 -14.21 -16.96 -32.56
C SER A 115 -14.43 -16.67 -31.07
N LEU A 116 -14.89 -15.45 -30.73
CA LEU A 116 -15.24 -15.03 -29.36
C LEU A 116 -16.63 -15.53 -28.92
N ARG A 117 -17.39 -16.20 -29.80
CA ARG A 117 -18.77 -16.64 -29.51
C ARG A 117 -18.89 -18.09 -29.02
N GLU A 118 -17.84 -18.91 -29.17
CA GLU A 118 -17.96 -20.36 -28.88
C GLU A 118 -17.29 -20.81 -27.58
N GLU A 119 -16.49 -19.97 -26.93
CA GLU A 119 -15.72 -20.35 -25.72
C GLU A 119 -15.82 -19.26 -24.65
N ASP A 120 -17.04 -18.81 -24.34
CA ASP A 120 -17.31 -17.99 -23.16
C ASP A 120 -17.33 -18.87 -21.89
N GLU A 121 -16.27 -19.65 -21.67
CA GLU A 121 -15.93 -20.14 -20.34
C GLU A 121 -15.28 -18.97 -19.58
N LEU A 122 -16.14 -18.02 -19.22
CA LEU A 122 -15.89 -17.06 -18.17
C LEU A 122 -15.27 -17.83 -16.99
N THR A 123 -14.06 -17.45 -16.59
CA THR A 123 -13.37 -18.10 -15.48
C THR A 123 -14.29 -18.05 -14.23
N PRO A 124 -14.69 -19.19 -13.64
CA PRO A 124 -15.69 -19.24 -12.58
C PRO A 124 -15.30 -18.38 -11.37
N SER A 125 -14.00 -18.18 -11.15
CA SER A 125 -13.46 -17.33 -10.09
C SER A 125 -13.78 -15.84 -10.26
N GLN A 126 -13.83 -15.31 -11.49
CA GLN A 126 -14.19 -13.91 -11.76
C GLN A 126 -15.71 -13.72 -11.78
N ILE A 127 -16.46 -14.70 -12.29
CA ILE A 127 -17.93 -14.70 -12.22
C ILE A 127 -18.38 -14.73 -10.76
N ASN A 128 -17.82 -15.62 -9.93
CA ASN A 128 -18.21 -15.76 -8.53
C ASN A 128 -17.97 -14.49 -7.70
N LYS A 129 -16.92 -13.72 -8.02
CA LYS A 129 -16.64 -12.47 -7.31
C LYS A 129 -17.62 -11.36 -7.71
N GLN A 130 -17.91 -11.22 -9.01
CA GLN A 130 -18.88 -10.26 -9.52
C GLN A 130 -20.33 -10.62 -9.12
N ILE A 131 -20.67 -11.91 -9.12
CA ILE A 131 -21.97 -12.41 -8.64
C ILE A 131 -22.14 -12.10 -7.16
N LYS A 132 -21.12 -12.31 -6.31
CA LYS A 132 -21.23 -12.01 -4.88
C LYS A 132 -21.52 -10.52 -4.63
N GLU A 133 -20.83 -9.63 -5.34
CA GLU A 133 -21.08 -8.18 -5.24
C GLU A 133 -22.48 -7.79 -5.76
N GLN A 134 -22.94 -8.40 -6.85
CA GLN A 134 -24.29 -8.16 -7.39
C GLN A 134 -25.39 -8.74 -6.49
N VAL A 135 -25.19 -9.92 -5.90
CA VAL A 135 -26.16 -10.58 -5.01
C VAL A 135 -26.39 -9.77 -3.74
N THR A 136 -25.33 -9.21 -3.13
CA THR A 136 -25.49 -8.32 -1.98
C THR A 136 -26.29 -7.06 -2.34
N THR A 137 -26.11 -6.53 -3.55
CA THR A 137 -26.88 -5.37 -4.03
C THR A 137 -28.35 -5.73 -4.21
N VAL A 138 -28.65 -6.85 -4.88
CA VAL A 138 -30.02 -7.33 -5.07
C VAL A 138 -30.70 -7.58 -3.73
N PHE A 139 -29.97 -8.17 -2.76
CA PHE A 139 -30.49 -8.38 -1.42
C PHE A 139 -30.84 -7.07 -0.71
N ASN A 140 -29.99 -6.04 -0.81
CA ASN A 140 -30.26 -4.74 -0.22
C ASN A 140 -31.52 -4.07 -0.82
N ILE A 141 -31.70 -4.20 -2.13
CA ILE A 141 -32.91 -3.72 -2.83
C ILE A 141 -34.15 -4.48 -2.36
N LEU A 142 -34.07 -5.80 -2.21
CA LEU A 142 -35.20 -6.60 -1.71
C LEU A 142 -35.60 -6.19 -0.28
N VAL A 143 -34.62 -5.98 0.61
CA VAL A 143 -34.89 -5.52 1.97
C VAL A 143 -35.54 -4.13 1.99
N SER A 144 -35.07 -3.22 1.14
CA SER A 144 -35.68 -1.89 0.94
C SER A 144 -37.15 -1.98 0.53
N VAL A 145 -37.44 -2.75 -0.53
CA VAL A 145 -38.82 -2.90 -1.06
C VAL A 145 -39.74 -3.55 -0.03
N VAL A 146 -39.30 -4.63 0.63
CA VAL A 146 -40.11 -5.33 1.64
C VAL A 146 -40.41 -4.42 2.84
N SER A 147 -39.44 -3.61 3.27
CA SER A 147 -39.63 -2.66 4.37
C SER A 147 -40.74 -1.64 4.05
N VAL A 148 -40.72 -1.05 2.85
CA VAL A 148 -41.73 -0.07 2.43
C VAL A 148 -43.11 -0.72 2.27
N VAL A 149 -43.16 -1.91 1.69
CA VAL A 149 -44.40 -2.69 1.55
C VAL A 149 -45.05 -2.97 2.90
N VAL A 150 -44.27 -3.43 3.89
CA VAL A 150 -44.78 -3.71 5.25
C VAL A 150 -45.22 -2.42 5.95
N ALA A 151 -44.47 -1.32 5.78
CA ALA A 151 -44.83 -0.02 6.34
C ALA A 151 -46.17 0.48 5.80
N ILE A 152 -46.38 0.41 4.47
CA ILE A 152 -47.64 0.80 3.83
C ILE A 152 -48.77 -0.13 4.27
N TRP A 153 -48.52 -1.44 4.35
CA TRP A 153 -49.51 -2.40 4.81
C TRP A 153 -49.99 -2.11 6.24
N TYR A 154 -49.07 -1.86 7.17
CA TYR A 154 -49.39 -1.53 8.56
C TYR A 154 -50.08 -0.16 8.66
N TRP A 155 -49.60 0.85 7.92
CA TRP A 155 -50.18 2.19 7.93
C TRP A 155 -51.62 2.18 7.41
N THR A 156 -51.85 1.52 6.28
CA THR A 156 -53.19 1.38 5.67
C THR A 156 -54.10 0.44 6.48
N GLY A 157 -53.49 -0.51 7.20
CA GLY A 157 -54.10 -1.43 8.15
C GLY A 157 -54.71 -0.75 9.36
N THR A 158 -53.88 0.04 10.05
CA THR A 158 -54.18 0.64 11.36
C THR A 158 -54.87 1.98 11.26
N SER A 159 -54.54 2.81 10.26
CA SER A 159 -54.92 4.23 10.26
C SER A 159 -56.21 4.55 9.51
N THR A 160 -56.59 3.76 8.49
CA THR A 160 -57.60 4.23 7.52
C THR A 160 -58.64 3.17 7.14
N ASN A 161 -58.55 1.96 7.70
CA ASN A 161 -59.53 0.88 7.55
C ASN A 161 -59.99 0.61 6.10
N PHE A 162 -59.09 0.76 5.12
CA PHE A 162 -59.40 0.52 3.71
C PHE A 162 -59.69 -0.97 3.42
N PRO A 163 -60.54 -1.27 2.41
CA PRO A 163 -60.80 -2.64 1.99
C PRO A 163 -59.51 -3.32 1.48
N VAL A 164 -59.43 -4.64 1.69
CA VAL A 164 -58.23 -5.45 1.41
C VAL A 164 -57.71 -5.30 -0.02
N HIS A 165 -58.62 -5.14 -0.99
CA HIS A 165 -58.27 -4.98 -2.40
C HIS A 165 -57.48 -3.69 -2.67
N VAL A 166 -57.84 -2.59 -2.00
CA VAL A 166 -57.15 -1.30 -2.14
C VAL A 166 -55.78 -1.34 -1.47
N ARG A 167 -55.65 -2.05 -0.34
CA ARG A 167 -54.37 -2.26 0.35
C ARG A 167 -53.36 -3.00 -0.53
N LEU A 168 -53.82 -4.05 -1.21
CA LEU A 168 -53.00 -4.83 -2.14
C LEU A 168 -52.55 -4.01 -3.35
N LEU A 169 -53.47 -3.25 -3.97
CA LEU A 169 -53.13 -2.38 -5.10
C LEU A 169 -52.13 -1.28 -4.71
N LEU A 170 -52.32 -0.66 -3.54
CA LEU A 170 -51.42 0.39 -3.05
C LEU A 170 -50.02 -0.17 -2.76
N CYS A 171 -49.96 -1.32 -2.10
CA CYS A 171 -48.71 -2.04 -1.83
C CYS A 171 -47.98 -2.42 -3.12
N LEU A 172 -48.69 -2.96 -4.12
CA LEU A 172 -48.13 -3.32 -5.41
C LEU A 172 -47.58 -2.09 -6.14
N PHE A 173 -48.35 -1.00 -6.17
CA PHE A 173 -47.97 0.23 -6.85
C PHE A 173 -46.70 0.86 -6.25
N PHE A 174 -46.66 1.03 -4.93
CA PHE A 174 -45.47 1.57 -4.26
C PHE A 174 -44.29 0.60 -4.30
N GLY A 175 -44.52 -0.71 -4.22
CA GLY A 175 -43.47 -1.71 -4.38
C GLY A 175 -42.78 -1.61 -5.75
N ILE A 176 -43.55 -1.46 -6.82
CA ILE A 176 -43.01 -1.26 -8.18
C ILE A 176 -42.26 0.07 -8.28
N LEU A 177 -42.82 1.17 -7.75
CA LEU A 177 -42.15 2.48 -7.77
C LEU A 177 -40.80 2.47 -7.06
N VAL A 178 -40.73 1.86 -5.86
CA VAL A 178 -39.47 1.75 -5.12
C VAL A 178 -38.47 0.86 -5.86
N LEU A 179 -38.92 -0.26 -6.43
CA LEU A 179 -38.05 -1.13 -7.22
C LEU A 179 -37.45 -0.41 -8.43
N VAL A 180 -38.24 0.39 -9.15
CA VAL A 180 -37.74 1.22 -10.26
C VAL A 180 -36.75 2.26 -9.76
N ALA A 181 -37.05 2.94 -8.65
CA ALA A 181 -36.16 3.94 -8.07
C ALA A 181 -34.79 3.33 -7.71
N ASP A 182 -34.78 2.17 -7.05
CA ASP A 182 -33.54 1.48 -6.65
C ASP A 182 -32.71 1.06 -7.87
N VAL A 183 -33.34 0.51 -8.92
CA VAL A 183 -32.64 0.12 -10.17
C VAL A 183 -32.06 1.33 -10.90
N VAL A 184 -32.77 2.47 -10.92
CA VAL A 184 -32.28 3.71 -11.53
C VAL A 184 -31.09 4.28 -10.74
N VAL A 185 -31.16 4.28 -9.41
CA VAL A 185 -30.05 4.70 -8.54
C VAL A 185 -28.82 3.81 -8.76
N TYR A 186 -29.00 2.50 -8.85
CA TYR A 186 -27.90 1.57 -9.12
C TYR A 186 -27.28 1.78 -10.50
N ASN A 187 -28.09 1.91 -11.55
CA ASN A 187 -27.59 2.21 -12.90
C ASN A 187 -26.85 3.55 -12.95
N SER A 188 -27.35 4.56 -12.25
CA SER A 188 -26.69 5.86 -12.11
C SER A 188 -25.34 5.74 -11.40
N TYR A 189 -25.27 4.93 -10.34
CA TYR A 189 -24.04 4.64 -9.62
C TYR A 189 -23.00 3.94 -10.51
N LEU A 190 -23.42 2.90 -11.25
CA LEU A 190 -22.54 2.15 -12.14
C LEU A 190 -21.94 3.06 -13.23
N LYS A 191 -22.78 3.91 -13.84
CA LYS A 191 -22.35 4.90 -14.84
C LYS A 191 -21.30 5.88 -14.28
N LYS A 192 -21.46 6.34 -13.04
CA LYS A 192 -20.49 7.22 -12.38
C LYS A 192 -19.15 6.53 -12.14
N ILE A 193 -19.15 5.25 -11.77
CA ILE A 193 -17.91 4.47 -11.61
C ILE A 193 -17.19 4.33 -12.94
N GLU A 194 -17.91 4.00 -14.01
CA GLU A 194 -17.32 3.87 -15.34
C GLU A 194 -16.69 5.18 -15.80
N GLU A 195 -17.38 6.30 -15.61
CA GLU A 195 -16.88 7.63 -15.92
C GLU A 195 -15.60 7.96 -15.14
N ALA A 196 -15.55 7.63 -13.84
CA ALA A 196 -14.36 7.81 -13.01
C ALA A 196 -13.18 6.97 -13.52
N LYS A 197 -13.42 5.69 -13.88
CA LYS A 197 -12.40 4.81 -14.44
C LYS A 197 -11.86 5.33 -15.78
N VAL A 198 -12.72 5.84 -16.65
CA VAL A 198 -12.32 6.45 -17.93
C VAL A 198 -11.47 7.69 -17.68
N LYS A 199 -11.87 8.53 -16.72
CA LYS A 199 -11.13 9.74 -16.35
C LYS A 199 -9.74 9.43 -15.77
N GLU A 200 -9.63 8.38 -14.95
CA GLU A 200 -8.34 7.91 -14.42
C GLU A 200 -7.44 7.35 -15.52
N LYS A 201 -7.98 6.53 -16.43
CA LYS A 201 -7.22 5.99 -17.57
C LYS A 201 -6.71 7.09 -18.51
N THR A 202 -7.48 8.16 -18.66
CA THR A 202 -7.13 9.29 -19.54
C THR A 202 -6.08 10.22 -18.89
N LYS A 203 -5.85 10.11 -17.59
CA LYS A 203 -4.86 10.92 -16.88
C LYS A 203 -3.44 10.43 -17.21
N VAL A 204 -2.85 11.00 -18.25
CA VAL A 204 -1.47 10.73 -18.65
C VAL A 204 -0.51 11.19 -17.55
N GLU A 205 0.29 10.27 -16.99
CA GLU A 205 1.34 10.59 -16.03
C GLU A 205 2.39 11.48 -16.68
N LYS A 206 2.50 12.73 -16.23
CA LYS A 206 3.61 13.62 -16.60
C LYS A 206 4.87 13.20 -15.86
N LYS A 207 5.59 12.21 -16.37
CA LYS A 207 6.93 11.86 -15.88
C LYS A 207 7.91 12.93 -16.32
N LYS A 208 8.26 13.85 -15.41
CA LYS A 208 9.42 14.73 -15.60
C LYS A 208 10.68 13.90 -15.46
N VAL A 209 11.31 13.60 -16.60
CA VAL A 209 12.65 13.00 -16.63
C VAL A 209 13.65 14.08 -16.23
N LEU A 210 14.22 13.96 -15.03
CA LEU A 210 15.32 14.82 -14.59
C LEU A 210 16.57 14.47 -15.40
N LYS A 211 16.92 15.33 -16.36
CA LYS A 211 18.03 15.14 -17.30
C LYS A 211 19.42 15.18 -16.66
N LYS A 212 19.56 15.64 -15.41
CA LYS A 212 20.88 15.78 -14.79
C LYS A 212 20.76 15.74 -13.28
N ILE A 213 21.25 14.66 -12.69
CA ILE A 213 21.61 14.61 -11.27
C ILE A 213 23.06 15.06 -11.24
N THR A 214 23.32 16.30 -10.86
CA THR A 214 24.68 16.74 -10.51
C THR A 214 24.97 16.19 -9.12
N LEU A 215 25.88 15.23 -9.08
CA LEU A 215 26.52 14.68 -7.89
C LEU A 215 27.49 15.69 -7.29
#